data_AF-A0A837DCN2-F1
#
_entry.id   AF-A0A837DCN2-F1
#
_cell.length_a   1.000
_cell.length_b   1.000
_cell.length_c   1.000
_cell.angle_alpha   90.00
_cell.angle_beta   90.00
_cell.angle_gamma   90.00
#
_symmetry.space_group_name_H-M   'P 1'
#
loop_
_entity.id
_entity.type
_entity.pdbx_description
1 polymer ?
#
loop_
_entity_poly.entity_id
_entity_poly.type
_entity_poly.pdbx_seq_one_letter_code
_entity_poly.pdbx_strand_id
1 'polypeptide(L)' 'MSAQGPDPDPRTTPGLEPGGGVSPGDTPPDSSQTFATTHREPRQTRKMAVTWVIIVIATVVLVVGFFLAYLIVYLVNA' A
#
# COMPACT_ATOMS: atom_id res chain seq x y z
N MET A 1 2.63 29.97 16.89
CA MET A 1 1.96 29.00 17.79
C MET A 1 2.75 27.70 17.68
N SER A 2 3.72 27.51 18.57
CA SER A 2 4.53 26.29 18.63
C SER A 2 3.69 25.23 19.34
N ALA A 3 3.50 24.09 18.68
CA ALA A 3 2.63 23.01 19.13
C ALA A 3 3.05 22.48 20.51
N GLN A 4 2.14 22.56 21.48
CA GLN A 4 2.20 21.75 22.68
C GLN A 4 1.78 20.35 22.25
N GLY A 5 2.76 19.53 21.88
CA GLY A 5 2.54 18.11 21.60
C GLY A 5 1.95 17.41 22.83
N PRO A 6 1.35 16.22 22.68
CA PRO A 6 0.77 15.47 23.78
C PRO A 6 1.82 14.96 24.80
N ASP A 7 3.10 15.21 24.54
CA ASP A 7 4.22 14.75 25.34
C ASP A 7 4.35 15.60 26.62
N PRO A 8 4.27 15.00 27.83
CA PRO A 8 4.38 15.73 29.08
C PRO A 8 5.77 16.39 29.23
N ASP A 9 5.81 17.62 29.78
CA ASP A 9 7.06 18.36 29.96
C ASP A 9 8.06 17.54 30.80
N PRO A 10 9.23 17.17 30.25
CA PRO A 10 10.24 16.35 30.94
C PRO A 10 10.71 16.94 32.27
N ARG A 11 10.55 18.24 32.50
CA ARG A 11 10.88 18.89 33.77
C ARG A 11 9.89 18.59 34.89
N THR A 12 8.70 18.12 34.53
CA THR A 12 7.57 17.92 35.46
C THR A 12 7.13 16.46 35.55
N THR A 13 7.63 15.60 34.67
CA THR A 13 7.37 14.15 34.70
C THR A 13 8.30 13.47 35.70
N PRO A 14 7.78 12.87 36.79
CA PRO A 14 8.60 12.15 37.74
C PRO A 14 9.30 10.95 37.10
N GLY A 15 10.57 10.72 37.45
CA GLY A 15 11.35 9.57 36.94
C GLY A 15 12.02 9.78 35.59
N LEU A 16 11.84 10.95 34.94
CA LEU A 16 12.60 11.29 33.74
C LEU A 16 13.92 11.99 34.07
N GLU A 17 15.03 11.50 33.54
CA GLU A 17 16.28 12.26 33.55
C GLU A 17 16.18 13.48 32.61
N PRO A 18 16.96 14.56 32.85
CA PRO A 18 17.07 15.69 31.94
C PRO A 18 17.52 15.21 30.54
N GLY A 19 16.57 15.05 29.62
CA GLY A 19 16.78 14.39 28.32
C GLY A 19 15.66 13.44 27.90
N GLY A 20 14.68 13.16 28.77
CA GLY A 20 13.51 12.34 28.44
C GLY A 20 13.75 10.82 28.54
N GLY A 21 14.87 10.41 29.12
CA GLY A 21 15.16 9.02 29.49
C GLY A 21 14.54 8.65 30.83
N VAL A 22 14.47 7.34 31.12
CA VAL A 22 14.21 6.80 32.45
C VAL A 22 15.38 5.92 32.88
N SER A 23 15.56 5.75 34.18
CA SER A 23 16.53 4.83 34.74
C SER A 23 16.27 3.38 34.29
N PRO A 24 17.31 2.55 34.07
CA PRO A 24 17.13 1.16 33.66
C PRO A 24 16.27 0.37 34.66
N GLY A 25 15.08 -0.07 34.24
CA GLY A 25 14.12 -0.78 35.10
C GLY A 25 12.81 -0.02 35.33
N ASP A 26 12.78 1.28 35.08
CA ASP A 26 11.55 2.06 35.06
C ASP A 26 10.86 1.95 33.69
N THR A 27 9.53 1.97 33.68
CA THR A 27 8.75 1.94 32.44
C THR A 27 8.89 3.30 31.73
N PRO A 28 9.39 3.35 30.48
CA PRO A 28 9.46 4.59 29.71
C PRO A 28 8.09 5.25 29.54
N PRO A 29 8.02 6.60 29.46
CA PRO A 29 6.76 7.31 29.18
C PRO A 29 6.21 6.88 27.82
N ASP A 30 4.88 6.94 27.68
CA ASP A 30 4.16 6.50 26.49
C ASP A 30 4.69 7.26 25.26
N SER A 31 5.53 6.58 24.48
CA SER A 31 6.01 7.13 23.21
C SER A 31 4.81 7.07 22.29
N SER A 32 4.23 8.24 21.95
CA SER A 32 3.18 8.34 20.93
C SER A 32 3.77 7.93 19.58
N GLN A 33 3.93 6.63 19.39
CA GLN A 33 4.48 6.07 18.17
C GLN A 33 3.47 6.38 17.08
N THR A 34 3.98 7.09 16.07
CA THR A 34 3.38 7.28 14.76
C THR A 34 2.61 6.03 14.41
N PHE A 35 1.29 6.19 14.24
CA PHE A 35 0.43 5.17 13.69
C PHE A 35 1.18 4.47 12.57
N ALA A 36 1.62 3.23 12.80
CA ALA A 36 1.92 2.31 11.74
C ALA A 36 0.57 2.13 11.06
N THR A 37 0.29 2.98 10.07
CA THR A 37 -0.92 2.93 9.28
C THR A 37 -0.91 1.55 8.67
N THR A 38 -1.64 0.65 9.32
CA THR A 38 -1.90 -0.71 8.85
C THR A 38 -2.85 -0.54 7.68
N HIS A 39 -2.34 0.00 6.56
CA HIS A 39 -2.96 -0.22 5.27
C HIS A 39 -2.77 -1.70 5.02
N ARG A 40 -3.78 -2.48 5.39
CA ARG A 40 -3.87 -3.88 5.07
C ARG A 40 -3.81 -3.96 3.55
N GLU A 41 -2.63 -4.26 3.00
CA GLU A 41 -2.50 -4.48 1.58
C GLU A 41 -3.56 -5.52 1.17
N PRO A 42 -4.41 -5.20 0.18
CA PRO A 42 -5.36 -6.19 -0.31
C PRO A 42 -4.53 -7.37 -0.80
N ARG A 43 -4.61 -8.49 -0.07
CA ARG A 43 -3.87 -9.70 -0.39
C ARG A 43 -4.24 -10.08 -1.82
N GLN A 44 -3.33 -9.87 -2.76
CA GLN A 44 -3.49 -10.26 -4.16
C GLN A 44 -3.83 -11.75 -4.18
N THR A 45 -5.10 -12.07 -4.39
CA THR A 45 -5.55 -13.46 -4.42
C THR A 45 -5.19 -14.05 -5.79
N ARG A 46 -4.74 -15.30 -5.84
CA ARG A 46 -4.44 -16.00 -7.11
C ARG A 46 -5.58 -15.90 -8.13
N LYS A 47 -6.83 -15.79 -7.66
CA LYS A 47 -8.02 -15.62 -8.52
C LYS A 47 -7.95 -14.35 -9.36
N MET A 48 -7.50 -13.23 -8.79
CA MET A 48 -7.40 -11.95 -9.50
C MET A 48 -6.36 -12.04 -10.63
N ALA A 49 -5.21 -12.69 -10.38
CA ALA A 49 -4.20 -12.91 -11.41
C ALA A 49 -4.72 -13.77 -12.57
N VAL A 50 -5.44 -14.86 -12.26
CA VAL A 50 -6.03 -15.74 -13.30
C VAL A 50 -7.07 -15.00 -14.14
N THR A 51 -7.94 -14.20 -13.51
CA THR A 51 -8.92 -13.39 -14.24
C THR A 51 -8.26 -12.44 -15.24
N TRP A 52 -7.18 -11.77 -14.84
CA TRP A 52 -6.42 -10.90 -15.75
C TRP A 52 -5.80 -11.65 -16.92
N VAL A 53 -5.22 -12.83 -16.68
CA VAL A 53 -4.65 -13.66 -17.75
C VAL A 53 -5.73 -14.06 -18.76
N ILE A 54 -6.91 -14.48 -18.30
CA ILE A 54 -8.03 -14.84 -19.19
C ILE A 54 -8.47 -13.66 -20.05
N ILE A 55 -8.60 -12.47 -19.45
CA ILE A 55 -8.98 -11.24 -20.17
C ILE A 55 -7.96 -10.91 -21.27
N VAL A 56 -6.66 -11.00 -20.95
CA VAL A 56 -5.59 -10.74 -21.92
C VAL A 56 -5.66 -11.75 -23.08
N ILE A 57 -5.79 -13.04 -22.80
CA ILE A 57 -5.90 -14.08 -23.83
C ILE A 57 -7.14 -13.83 -24.72
N ALA A 58 -8.30 -13.55 -24.12
CA ALA A 58 -9.52 -13.26 -24.87
C ALA A 58 -9.34 -12.04 -25.79
N THR A 59 -8.70 -10.98 -25.28
CA THR A 59 -8.42 -9.77 -26.05
C THR A 59 -7.50 -10.05 -27.23
N VAL A 60 -6.43 -10.83 -27.02
CA VAL A 60 -5.50 -11.21 -28.09
C VAL A 60 -6.22 -12.02 -29.18
N VAL A 61 -7.05 -12.99 -28.80
CA VAL A 61 -7.82 -13.79 -29.77
C VAL A 61 -8.76 -12.92 -30.60
N LEU A 62 -9.45 -11.96 -29.96
CA LEU A 62 -10.33 -11.03 -30.67
C LEU A 62 -9.57 -10.14 -31.64
N VAL A 63 -8.45 -9.58 -31.23
CA VAL A 63 -7.60 -8.72 -32.08
C VAL A 63 -7.07 -9.51 -33.27
N VAL A 64 -6.52 -10.70 -33.03
CA VAL A 64 -6.02 -11.59 -34.09
C VAL A 64 -7.16 -11.95 -35.06
N GLY A 65 -8.30 -12.41 -34.55
CA GLY A 65 -9.46 -12.74 -35.37
C GLY A 65 -9.96 -11.57 -36.22
N PHE A 66 -9.99 -10.36 -35.64
CA PHE A 66 -10.35 -9.14 -36.37
C PHE A 66 -9.41 -8.85 -37.54
N PHE A 67 -8.08 -8.89 -37.31
CA PHE A 67 -7.12 -8.63 -38.37
C PHE A 67 -7.14 -9.70 -39.45
N LEU A 68 -7.33 -10.98 -39.10
CA LEU A 68 -7.50 -12.04 -40.09
C LEU A 68 -8.76 -11.82 -40.94
N ALA A 69 -9.90 -11.52 -40.31
CA ALA A 69 -11.14 -11.26 -41.04
C ALA A 69 -11.01 -10.01 -41.94
N TYR A 70 -10.41 -8.94 -41.42
CA TYR A 70 -10.14 -7.72 -42.18
C TYR A 70 -9.26 -8.01 -43.40
N LEU A 71 -8.18 -8.77 -43.24
CA LEU A 71 -7.29 -9.15 -44.33
C LEU A 71 -8.02 -9.97 -45.40
N ILE A 72 -8.82 -10.95 -45.00
CA ILE A 72 -9.60 -11.77 -45.94
C ILE A 72 -10.56 -10.89 -46.74
N VAL A 73 -11.32 -10.02 -46.07
CA VAL A 73 -12.27 -9.11 -46.74
C VAL A 73 -11.53 -8.16 -47.69
N TYR A 74 -10.40 -7.61 -47.25
CA TYR A 74 -9.58 -6.74 -48.08
C TYR A 74 -9.08 -7.47 -49.33
N LEU A 75 -8.55 -8.69 -49.21
CA LEU A 75 -8.06 -9.47 -50.35
C LEU A 75 -9.17 -9.89 -51.32
N VAL A 76 -10.39 -10.11 -50.83
CA VAL A 76 -11.55 -10.45 -51.67
C VAL A 76 -12.07 -9.21 -52.42
N ASN A 77 -11.95 -8.02 -51.83
CA ASN A 77 -12.46 -6.77 -52.38
C ASN A 77 -11.40 -5.93 -53.11
N ALA A 78 -10.15 -6.39 -53.17
CA ALA A 78 -9.05 -5.78 -53.91
C ALA A 78 -9.01 -6.29 -55.36
#